data_AF-A0A124E2V5-F1
#
_entry.id   AF-A0A124E2V5-F1
#
_cell.length_a   1.000
_cell.length_b   1.000
_cell.length_c   1.000
_cell.angle_alpha   90.00
_cell.angle_beta   90.00
_cell.angle_gamma   90.00
#
_symmetry.space_group_name_H-M   'P 1'
#
loop_
_entity.id
_entity.type
_entity.pdbx_description
1 polymer ?
#
loop_
_entity_poly.entity_id
_entity_poly.type
_entity_poly.pdbx_seq_one_letter_code
_entity_poly.pdbx_strand_id
1 'polypeptide(L)'
;MGMIPPPWRAAAPAAEETPPVVRRRRIAVVGVLVIGAALQAYSLSRHPGDSSFYVLTLVMAAVWTAGAVSSGPLHLGRLPGSGRRPIVLGVGVGLGLGAVFVVGGLIARLIPPVRDYVTAVLEFADHGPLLLVVFITVVNGVAEELFFRGALYSALGGRSPVLISTAVYFVAVMAAGNPMLGFAAILLGAACALLRRLTGGVLAPMLTHFCWGLVMVLALPPIFGV
;
A
#
# COMPACT_ATOMS: atom_id res chain seq x y z
N MET A 1 -21.43 -34.13 18.12
CA MET A 1 -21.84 -33.01 17.23
C MET A 1 -20.68 -32.01 17.20
N GLY A 2 -19.80 -32.12 16.21
CA GLY A 2 -18.57 -31.31 16.15
C GLY A 2 -18.87 -29.88 15.70
N MET A 3 -18.46 -28.89 16.50
CA MET A 3 -18.60 -27.47 16.13
C MET A 3 -17.76 -27.19 14.88
N ILE A 4 -18.41 -26.76 13.81
CA ILE A 4 -17.74 -26.20 12.64
C ILE A 4 -17.03 -24.92 13.12
N PRO A 5 -15.69 -24.83 13.04
CA PRO A 5 -14.99 -23.63 13.47
C PRO A 5 -15.43 -22.44 12.59
N PRO A 6 -15.54 -21.23 13.18
CA PRO A 6 -15.99 -20.06 12.44
C PRO A 6 -15.04 -19.76 11.27
N PRO A 7 -15.54 -19.18 10.16
CA PRO A 7 -14.83 -19.09 8.88
C PRO A 7 -13.50 -18.33 8.92
N TRP A 8 -13.24 -17.57 10.00
CA TRP A 8 -11.95 -16.90 10.23
C TRP A 8 -10.86 -17.81 10.80
N ARG A 9 -11.18 -19.03 11.26
CA ARG A 9 -10.23 -20.06 11.71
C ARG A 9 -9.86 -21.07 10.63
N ALA A 10 -10.50 -21.06 9.47
CA ALA A 10 -10.26 -22.01 8.38
C ALA A 10 -9.06 -21.62 7.50
N ALA A 11 -7.99 -21.06 8.08
CA ALA A 11 -6.71 -21.10 7.42
C ALA A 11 -6.20 -22.55 7.56
N ALA A 12 -6.01 -23.25 6.44
CA ALA A 12 -5.23 -24.48 6.45
C ALA A 12 -3.96 -24.24 7.27
N PRO A 13 -3.55 -25.15 8.17
CA PRO A 13 -2.30 -24.97 8.88
C PRO A 13 -1.21 -24.84 7.82
N ALA A 14 -0.68 -23.62 7.65
CA ALA A 14 0.57 -23.44 6.95
C ALA A 14 1.53 -24.39 7.67
N ALA A 15 2.15 -25.32 6.95
CA ALA A 15 3.15 -26.21 7.52
C ALA A 15 4.04 -25.37 8.43
N GLU A 16 4.12 -25.72 9.73
CA GLU A 16 4.77 -24.87 10.73
C GLU A 16 6.21 -24.61 10.28
N GLU A 17 6.45 -23.41 9.77
CA GLU A 17 7.78 -23.00 9.32
C GLU A 17 8.72 -23.05 10.53
N THR A 18 9.90 -23.66 10.35
CA THR A 18 10.84 -23.79 11.46
C THR A 18 11.26 -22.40 11.96
N PRO A 19 11.50 -22.21 13.28
CA PRO A 19 11.87 -20.91 13.84
C PRO A 19 13.03 -20.18 13.13
N PRO A 20 14.09 -20.87 12.64
CA PRO A 20 15.16 -20.24 11.87
C PRO A 20 14.69 -19.64 10.53
N VAL A 21 13.77 -20.30 9.83
CA VAL A 21 13.22 -19.83 8.54
C VAL A 21 12.39 -18.56 8.75
N VAL A 22 11.53 -18.57 9.78
CA VAL A 22 10.74 -17.39 10.16
C VAL A 22 11.64 -16.21 10.54
N ARG A 23 12.73 -16.46 11.30
CA ARG A 23 13.69 -15.43 11.67
C ARG A 23 14.40 -14.84 10.45
N ARG A 24 14.89 -15.67 9.54
CA ARG A 24 15.56 -15.22 8.30
C ARG A 24 14.64 -14.38 7.44
N ARG A 25 13.38 -14.80 7.29
CA ARG A 25 12.34 -14.06 6.57
C ARG A 25 12.09 -12.69 7.21
N ARG A 26 11.97 -12.62 8.54
CA ARG A 26 11.80 -11.34 9.25
C ARG A 26 12.99 -10.41 9.05
N ILE A 27 14.22 -10.93 9.11
CA ILE A 27 15.42 -10.11 8.84
C ILE A 27 15.40 -9.56 7.42
N ALA A 28 15.08 -10.39 6.42
CA ALA A 28 14.98 -9.95 5.03
C ALA A 28 13.89 -8.88 4.85
N VAL A 29 12.70 -9.09 5.42
CA VAL A 29 11.60 -8.11 5.39
C VAL A 29 12.02 -6.79 6.05
N VAL A 30 12.68 -6.83 7.19
CA VAL A 30 13.17 -5.61 7.87
C VAL A 30 14.22 -4.89 7.01
N GLY A 31 15.15 -5.63 6.39
CA GLY A 31 16.15 -5.05 5.49
C GLY A 31 15.51 -4.34 4.28
N VAL A 32 14.57 -5.01 3.61
CA VAL A 32 13.82 -4.42 2.49
C VAL A 32 13.00 -3.21 2.93
N LEU A 33 12.36 -3.28 4.10
CA LEU A 33 11.61 -2.16 4.69
C LEU A 33 12.50 -0.92 4.85
N VAL A 34 13.69 -1.08 5.42
CA VAL A 34 14.63 0.04 5.63
C VAL A 34 15.09 0.62 4.28
N ILE A 35 15.45 -0.23 3.32
CA ILE A 35 15.87 0.22 1.99
C ILE A 35 14.74 0.97 1.29
N GLY A 36 13.54 0.41 1.27
CA GLY A 36 12.39 1.04 0.62
C GLY A 36 11.94 2.33 1.30
N ALA A 37 11.96 2.40 2.63
CA ALA A 37 11.69 3.65 3.36
C ALA A 37 12.76 4.74 3.07
N ALA A 38 14.04 4.35 2.95
CA ALA A 38 15.10 5.26 2.55
C ALA A 38 14.92 5.76 1.10
N LEU A 39 14.52 4.88 0.18
CA LEU A 39 14.17 5.26 -1.20
C LEU A 39 12.94 6.19 -1.25
N GLN A 40 11.93 5.94 -0.42
CA GLN A 40 10.75 6.80 -0.28
C GLN A 40 11.16 8.21 0.18
N ALA A 41 11.94 8.30 1.25
CA ALA A 41 12.45 9.57 1.76
C ALA A 41 13.32 10.30 0.72
N TYR A 42 14.22 9.56 0.07
CA TYR A 42 15.14 10.13 -0.90
C TYR A 42 14.42 10.62 -2.17
N SER A 43 13.51 9.82 -2.71
CA SER A 43 12.73 10.18 -3.92
C SER A 43 11.87 11.42 -3.70
N LEU A 44 11.17 11.53 -2.58
CA LEU A 44 10.34 12.69 -2.27
C LEU A 44 11.11 13.90 -1.72
N SER A 45 12.41 13.75 -1.45
CA SER A 45 13.30 14.90 -1.22
C SER A 45 13.86 15.50 -2.51
N ARG A 46 13.59 14.88 -3.68
CA ARG A 46 13.96 15.46 -4.98
C ARG A 46 13.05 16.65 -5.28
N HIS A 47 13.50 17.54 -6.14
CA HIS A 47 12.63 18.62 -6.62
C HIS A 47 11.60 18.03 -7.60
N PRO A 48 10.34 18.47 -7.57
CA PRO A 48 9.38 18.15 -8.61
C PRO A 48 9.96 18.42 -10.01
N GLY A 49 9.77 17.49 -10.94
CA GLY A 49 10.32 17.56 -12.31
C GLY A 49 11.73 16.99 -12.49
N ASP A 50 12.45 16.65 -11.42
CA ASP A 50 13.72 15.92 -11.53
C ASP A 50 13.47 14.49 -12.06
N SER A 51 14.10 14.12 -13.18
CA SER A 51 13.95 12.80 -13.79
C SER A 51 14.41 11.65 -12.87
N SER A 52 15.28 11.95 -11.91
CA SER A 52 15.72 10.99 -10.90
C SER A 52 14.55 10.45 -10.06
N PHE A 53 13.49 11.25 -9.84
CA PHE A 53 12.29 10.82 -9.12
C PHE A 53 11.63 9.59 -9.78
N TYR A 54 11.47 9.59 -11.10
CA TYR A 54 10.84 8.49 -11.83
C TYR A 54 11.66 7.20 -11.71
N VAL A 55 12.99 7.31 -11.82
CA VAL A 55 13.88 6.16 -11.69
C VAL A 55 13.87 5.64 -10.26
N LEU A 56 13.99 6.51 -9.26
CA LEU A 56 14.01 6.13 -7.85
C LEU A 56 12.71 5.45 -7.41
N THR A 57 11.56 5.93 -7.88
CA THR A 57 10.25 5.33 -7.57
C THR A 57 10.05 3.99 -8.29
N LEU A 58 10.58 3.80 -9.50
CA LEU A 58 10.60 2.48 -10.16
C LEU A 58 11.53 1.49 -9.46
N VAL A 59 12.72 1.95 -9.03
CA VAL A 59 13.66 1.14 -8.23
C VAL A 59 13.00 0.73 -6.91
N MET A 60 12.29 1.65 -6.26
CA MET A 60 11.53 1.37 -5.05
C MET A 60 10.46 0.30 -5.27
N ALA A 61 9.66 0.40 -6.34
CA ALA A 61 8.70 -0.64 -6.72
C ALA A 61 9.37 -2.00 -6.95
N ALA A 62 10.55 -2.02 -7.58
CA ALA A 62 11.33 -3.24 -7.79
C ALA A 62 11.82 -3.82 -6.46
N VAL A 63 12.31 -3.00 -5.53
CA VAL A 63 12.73 -3.41 -4.18
C VAL A 63 11.57 -4.03 -3.40
N TRP A 64 10.40 -3.39 -3.40
CA TRP A 64 9.20 -3.94 -2.76
C TRP A 64 8.78 -5.27 -3.35
N THR A 65 8.73 -5.35 -4.68
CA THR A 65 8.34 -6.57 -5.41
C THR A 65 9.34 -7.70 -5.14
N ALA A 66 10.65 -7.44 -5.28
CA ALA A 66 11.71 -8.42 -5.04
C ALA A 66 11.70 -8.92 -3.59
N GLY A 67 11.53 -8.02 -2.62
CA GLY A 67 11.36 -8.38 -1.22
C GLY A 67 10.11 -9.22 -0.97
N ALA A 68 9.02 -8.92 -1.66
CA ALA A 68 7.78 -9.67 -1.56
C ALA A 68 7.92 -11.12 -2.06
N VAL A 69 8.44 -11.30 -3.28
CA VAL A 69 8.55 -12.61 -3.93
C VAL A 69 9.62 -13.49 -3.27
N SER A 70 10.71 -12.91 -2.78
CA SER A 70 11.77 -13.65 -2.08
C SER A 70 11.38 -14.08 -0.66
N SER A 71 10.37 -13.44 -0.07
CA SER A 71 9.93 -13.71 1.31
C SER A 71 8.95 -14.89 1.43
N GLY A 72 8.56 -15.53 0.32
CA GLY A 72 7.67 -16.70 0.32
C GLY A 72 6.40 -16.52 -0.50
N PRO A 73 5.45 -17.48 -0.43
CA PRO A 73 4.31 -17.51 -1.34
C PRO A 73 3.34 -16.35 -1.11
N LEU A 74 3.00 -15.67 -2.20
CA LEU A 74 1.98 -14.62 -2.24
C LEU A 74 0.64 -15.20 -2.66
N HIS A 75 -0.34 -15.10 -1.77
CA HIS A 75 -1.67 -15.60 -2.02
C HIS A 75 -2.54 -14.48 -2.60
N LEU A 76 -3.24 -14.74 -3.70
CA LEU A 76 -4.18 -13.77 -4.27
C LEU A 76 -5.49 -13.66 -3.46
N GLY A 77 -5.79 -14.64 -2.61
CA GLY A 77 -6.98 -14.61 -1.76
C GLY A 77 -8.29 -14.94 -2.49
N ARG A 78 -9.34 -15.15 -1.72
CA ARG A 78 -10.69 -15.53 -2.14
C ARG A 78 -11.72 -14.94 -1.16
N LEU A 79 -12.93 -14.69 -1.65
CA LEU A 79 -14.04 -14.25 -0.80
C LEU A 79 -14.50 -15.39 0.12
N PRO A 80 -14.76 -15.13 1.41
CA PRO A 80 -15.38 -16.10 2.30
C PRO A 80 -16.73 -16.59 1.75
N GLY A 81 -17.02 -17.88 1.93
CA GLY A 81 -18.26 -18.51 1.47
C GLY A 81 -18.32 -18.83 -0.02
N SER A 82 -17.98 -17.89 -0.91
CA SER A 82 -18.09 -18.09 -2.37
C SER A 82 -16.83 -18.63 -3.04
N GLY A 83 -15.64 -18.46 -2.44
CA GLY A 83 -14.36 -18.88 -3.02
C GLY A 83 -13.93 -18.09 -4.28
N ARG A 84 -14.73 -17.11 -4.73
CA ARG A 84 -14.44 -16.27 -5.90
C ARG A 84 -13.30 -15.28 -5.62
N ARG A 85 -12.66 -14.80 -6.69
CA ARG A 85 -11.63 -13.75 -6.56
C ARG A 85 -12.27 -12.43 -6.09
N PRO A 86 -11.67 -11.71 -5.14
CA PRO A 86 -12.26 -10.50 -4.56
C PRO A 86 -12.05 -9.25 -5.44
N ILE A 87 -12.28 -9.36 -6.74
CA ILE A 87 -12.00 -8.28 -7.72
C ILE A 87 -12.93 -7.08 -7.48
N VAL A 88 -14.25 -7.32 -7.51
CA VAL A 88 -15.27 -6.28 -7.31
C VAL A 88 -15.11 -5.61 -5.94
N LEU A 89 -14.77 -6.39 -4.91
CA LEU A 89 -14.51 -5.87 -3.57
C LEU A 89 -13.32 -4.91 -3.57
N GLY A 90 -12.17 -5.31 -4.14
CA GLY A 90 -10.98 -4.45 -4.17
C GLY A 90 -11.20 -3.17 -4.98
N VAL A 91 -11.78 -3.29 -6.18
CA VAL A 91 -12.10 -2.14 -7.04
C VAL A 91 -13.10 -1.20 -6.33
N GLY A 92 -14.17 -1.75 -5.77
CA GLY A 92 -15.20 -0.98 -5.07
C GLY A 92 -14.66 -0.23 -3.85
N VAL A 93 -13.81 -0.86 -3.03
CA VAL A 93 -13.17 -0.20 -1.89
C VAL A 93 -12.17 0.86 -2.35
N GLY A 94 -11.39 0.59 -3.41
CA GLY A 94 -10.45 1.57 -3.97
C GLY A 94 -11.15 2.83 -4.48
N LEU A 95 -12.22 2.66 -5.28
CA LEU A 95 -13.03 3.78 -5.77
C LEU A 95 -13.75 4.52 -4.64
N GLY A 96 -14.31 3.79 -3.66
CA GLY A 96 -14.97 4.39 -2.51
C GLY A 96 -14.00 5.22 -1.64
N LEU A 97 -12.82 4.68 -1.36
CA LEU A 97 -11.76 5.40 -0.65
C LEU A 97 -11.28 6.60 -1.47
N GLY A 98 -11.14 6.45 -2.79
CA GLY A 98 -10.81 7.55 -3.70
C GLY A 98 -11.83 8.69 -3.60
N ALA A 99 -13.13 8.37 -3.62
CA ALA A 99 -14.19 9.36 -3.46
C ALA A 99 -14.13 10.09 -2.10
N VAL A 100 -13.84 9.37 -1.01
CA VAL A 100 -13.61 9.98 0.32
C VAL A 100 -12.45 10.97 0.28
N PHE A 101 -11.35 10.63 -0.39
CA PHE A 101 -10.19 11.53 -0.52
C PHE A 101 -10.45 12.71 -1.45
N VAL A 102 -11.28 12.56 -2.49
CA VAL A 102 -11.71 13.68 -3.34
C VAL A 102 -12.53 14.68 -2.52
N VAL A 103 -13.52 14.20 -1.76
CA VAL A 103 -14.31 15.06 -0.85
C VAL A 103 -13.41 15.68 0.22
N GLY A 104 -12.52 14.89 0.83
CA GLY A 104 -11.52 15.37 1.77
C GLY A 104 -10.60 16.43 1.17
N GLY A 105 -10.18 16.27 -0.09
CA GLY A 105 -9.35 17.20 -0.84
C GLY A 105 -10.05 18.54 -1.07
N LEU A 106 -11.35 18.52 -1.41
CA LEU A 106 -12.17 19.73 -1.57
C LEU A 106 -12.29 20.54 -0.27
N ILE A 107 -12.23 19.87 0.89
CA ILE A 107 -12.19 20.52 2.21
C ILE A 107 -10.77 20.97 2.56
N ALA A 108 -9.78 20.09 2.37
CA ALA A 108 -8.38 20.31 2.68
C ALA A 108 -7.80 21.53 1.94
N ARG A 109 -8.21 21.76 0.68
CA ARG A 109 -7.79 22.95 -0.08
C ARG A 109 -8.22 24.28 0.54
N LEU A 110 -9.22 24.27 1.42
CA LEU A 110 -9.71 25.47 2.13
C LEU A 110 -8.88 25.77 3.40
N ILE A 111 -7.99 24.87 3.81
CA ILE A 111 -7.18 24.98 5.02
C ILE A 111 -5.72 25.18 4.58
N PRO A 112 -5.15 26.41 4.60
CA PRO A 112 -3.88 26.69 3.94
C PRO A 112 -2.72 25.76 4.35
N PRO A 113 -2.47 25.48 5.65
CA PRO A 113 -1.39 24.57 6.02
C PRO A 113 -1.57 23.15 5.47
N VAL A 114 -2.80 22.65 5.40
CA VAL A 114 -3.11 21.30 4.88
C VAL A 114 -2.96 21.29 3.36
N ARG A 115 -3.50 22.31 2.70
CA ARG A 115 -3.38 22.48 1.26
C ARG A 115 -1.92 22.43 0.82
N ASP A 116 -1.06 23.19 1.50
CA ASP A 116 0.35 23.29 1.11
C ASP A 116 1.07 21.93 1.22
N TYR A 117 0.75 21.11 2.24
CA TYR A 117 1.25 19.73 2.32
C TYR A 117 0.73 18.83 1.19
N VAL A 118 -0.55 18.96 0.80
CA VAL A 118 -1.11 18.16 -0.29
C VAL A 118 -0.48 18.58 -1.63
N THR A 119 -0.42 19.89 -1.90
CA THR A 119 0.15 20.45 -3.12
C THR A 119 1.61 20.01 -3.31
N ALA A 120 2.43 20.05 -2.26
CA ALA A 120 3.83 19.60 -2.32
C ALA A 120 4.01 18.14 -2.80
N VAL A 121 3.00 17.28 -2.61
CA VAL A 121 3.02 15.90 -3.15
C VAL A 121 2.51 15.88 -4.58
N LEU A 122 1.43 16.61 -4.86
CA LEU A 122 0.78 16.62 -6.17
C LEU A 122 1.66 17.25 -7.26
N GLU A 123 2.57 18.15 -6.92
CA GLU A 123 3.55 18.73 -7.86
C GLU A 123 4.42 17.66 -8.56
N PHE A 124 4.71 16.52 -7.90
CA PHE A 124 5.40 15.41 -8.54
C PHE A 124 4.61 14.75 -9.67
N ALA A 125 3.29 14.95 -9.70
CA ALA A 125 2.42 14.42 -10.74
C ALA A 125 2.27 15.36 -11.96
N ASP A 126 2.64 16.63 -11.84
CA ASP A 126 2.42 17.65 -12.87
C ASP A 126 3.61 17.80 -13.83
N HIS A 127 4.83 17.57 -13.37
CA HIS A 127 6.04 17.90 -14.15
C HIS A 127 6.51 16.80 -15.13
N GLY A 128 5.69 15.78 -15.40
CA GLY A 128 6.02 14.65 -16.26
C GLY A 128 4.88 14.27 -17.20
N PRO A 129 5.13 13.43 -18.22
CA PRO A 129 4.05 12.89 -19.04
C PRO A 129 3.05 12.18 -18.12
N LEU A 130 1.79 12.60 -18.15
CA LEU A 130 0.74 12.06 -17.26
C LEU A 130 0.69 10.52 -17.31
N LEU A 131 0.86 9.93 -18.50
CA LEU A 131 0.88 8.48 -18.66
C LEU A 131 2.02 7.81 -17.88
N LEU A 132 3.20 8.43 -17.83
CA LEU A 132 4.35 7.92 -17.08
C LEU A 132 4.09 8.02 -15.57
N VAL A 133 3.57 9.15 -15.10
CA VAL A 133 3.23 9.34 -13.68
C VAL A 133 2.17 8.34 -13.25
N VAL A 134 1.08 8.21 -14.01
CA VAL A 134 0.01 7.23 -13.77
C VAL A 134 0.57 5.82 -13.70
N PHE A 135 1.43 5.44 -14.66
CA PHE A 135 2.09 4.14 -14.68
C PHE A 135 2.90 3.89 -13.40
N ILE A 136 3.74 4.85 -13.00
CA ILE A 136 4.56 4.76 -11.79
C ILE A 136 3.70 4.65 -10.54
N THR A 137 2.63 5.46 -10.43
CA THR A 137 1.69 5.43 -9.31
C THR A 137 1.05 4.05 -9.16
N VAL A 138 0.51 3.47 -10.24
CA VAL A 138 -0.16 2.17 -10.14
C VAL A 138 0.81 1.03 -9.88
N VAL A 139 2.01 1.06 -10.49
CA VAL A 139 3.04 0.04 -10.27
C VAL A 139 3.54 0.09 -8.82
N ASN A 140 3.79 1.28 -8.26
CA ASN A 140 4.16 1.42 -6.86
C ASN A 140 3.06 0.92 -5.93
N GLY A 141 1.81 1.32 -6.16
CA GLY A 141 0.69 0.86 -5.33
C GLY A 141 0.56 -0.66 -5.31
N VAL A 142 0.72 -1.32 -6.46
CA VAL A 142 0.73 -2.79 -6.53
C VAL A 142 1.94 -3.37 -5.77
N ALA A 143 3.14 -2.83 -6.00
CA ALA A 143 4.37 -3.31 -5.37
C ALA A 143 4.34 -3.18 -3.83
N GLU A 144 3.82 -2.07 -3.32
CA GLU A 144 3.61 -1.85 -1.89
C GLU A 144 2.69 -2.91 -1.30
N GLU A 145 1.57 -3.23 -1.96
CA GLU A 145 0.64 -4.24 -1.43
C GLU A 145 1.22 -5.66 -1.48
N LEU A 146 2.05 -5.99 -2.47
CA LEU A 146 2.82 -7.23 -2.49
C LEU A 146 3.73 -7.33 -1.26
N PHE A 147 4.40 -6.24 -0.89
CA PHE A 147 5.32 -6.23 0.24
C PHE A 147 4.60 -6.13 1.59
N PHE A 148 3.85 -5.05 1.83
CA PHE A 148 3.23 -4.75 3.12
C PHE A 148 2.12 -5.73 3.48
N ARG A 149 1.24 -6.09 2.53
CA ARG A 149 0.09 -7.00 2.77
C ARG A 149 0.40 -8.45 2.38
N GLY A 150 1.45 -8.67 1.60
CA GLY A 150 1.98 -10.00 1.31
C GLY A 150 3.05 -10.42 2.31
N ALA A 151 4.30 -10.02 2.05
CA ALA A 151 5.46 -10.50 2.79
C ALA A 151 5.48 -10.08 4.27
N LEU A 152 5.35 -8.79 4.56
CA LEU A 152 5.37 -8.27 5.93
C LEU A 152 4.20 -8.83 6.74
N TYR A 153 2.97 -8.67 6.24
CA TYR A 153 1.77 -9.16 6.93
C TYR A 153 1.86 -10.65 7.30
N SER A 154 2.38 -11.47 6.39
CA SER A 154 2.53 -12.91 6.62
C SER A 154 3.67 -13.22 7.61
N ALA A 155 4.76 -12.45 7.62
CA ALA A 155 5.89 -12.62 8.54
C ALA A 155 5.53 -12.33 10.02
N LEU A 156 4.44 -11.60 10.26
CA LEU A 156 3.94 -11.27 11.60
C LEU A 156 3.29 -12.47 12.32
N GLY A 157 2.96 -13.55 11.61
CA GLY A 157 2.52 -14.82 12.23
C GLY A 157 1.30 -14.68 13.16
N GLY A 158 0.37 -13.78 12.84
CA GLY A 158 -0.89 -13.61 13.59
C GLY A 158 -0.86 -12.62 14.76
N ARG A 159 0.29 -12.04 15.12
CA ARG A 159 0.37 -10.97 16.14
C ARG A 159 -0.18 -9.66 15.60
N SER A 160 -1.45 -9.35 15.89
CA SER A 160 -2.14 -8.11 15.49
C SER A 160 -1.76 -7.60 14.09
N PRO A 161 -1.82 -8.45 13.04
CA PRO A 161 -1.16 -8.17 11.76
C PRO A 161 -1.76 -6.96 11.04
N VAL A 162 -3.04 -6.66 11.26
CA VAL A 162 -3.68 -5.44 10.74
C VAL A 162 -3.06 -4.19 11.34
N LEU A 163 -2.94 -4.12 12.66
CA LEU A 163 -2.40 -2.96 13.36
C LEU A 163 -0.92 -2.76 13.01
N ILE A 164 -0.11 -3.83 13.12
CA ILE A 164 1.34 -3.73 12.93
C ILE A 164 1.68 -3.42 11.47
N SER A 165 1.05 -4.08 10.49
CA SER A 165 1.33 -3.77 9.07
C SER A 165 0.92 -2.34 8.71
N THR A 166 -0.20 -1.85 9.26
CA THR A 166 -0.63 -0.46 9.07
C THR A 166 0.33 0.53 9.71
N ALA A 167 0.76 0.26 10.95
CA ALA A 167 1.72 1.13 11.66
C ALA A 167 3.08 1.17 10.94
N VAL A 168 3.59 0.02 10.48
CA VAL A 168 4.84 -0.05 9.72
C VAL A 168 4.70 0.66 8.38
N TYR A 169 3.57 0.49 7.69
CA TYR A 169 3.30 1.21 6.44
C TYR A 169 3.26 2.72 6.66
N PHE A 170 2.54 3.17 7.68
CA PHE A 170 2.52 4.58 8.10
C PHE A 170 3.93 5.13 8.35
N VAL A 171 4.76 4.42 9.13
CA VAL A 171 6.14 4.86 9.42
C VAL A 171 6.99 4.92 8.15
N ALA A 172 6.89 3.93 7.26
CA ALA A 172 7.63 3.90 6.01
C ALA A 172 7.24 5.05 5.08
N VAL A 173 5.95 5.34 4.95
CA VAL A 173 5.46 6.47 4.15
C VAL A 173 5.81 7.81 4.80
N MET A 174 5.72 7.91 6.12
CA MET A 174 6.11 9.11 6.88
C MET A 174 7.59 9.45 6.80
N ALA A 175 8.44 8.52 6.36
CA ALA A 175 9.85 8.82 6.06
C ALA A 175 10.01 9.93 5.00
N ALA A 176 8.99 10.16 4.17
CA ALA A 176 8.92 11.28 3.25
C ALA A 176 8.79 12.67 3.91
N GLY A 177 8.47 12.73 5.22
CA GLY A 177 8.35 13.99 5.96
C GLY A 177 7.05 14.77 5.71
N ASN A 178 6.08 14.19 4.98
CA ASN A 178 4.80 14.84 4.70
C ASN A 178 3.67 14.27 5.58
N PRO A 179 3.07 15.07 6.49
CA PRO A 179 2.00 14.60 7.38
C PRO A 179 0.75 14.09 6.63
N MET A 180 0.44 14.65 5.47
CA MET A 180 -0.71 14.23 4.67
C MET A 180 -0.50 12.88 3.99
N LEU A 181 0.74 12.54 3.64
CA LEU A 181 1.07 11.17 3.23
C LEU A 181 0.89 10.18 4.38
N GLY A 182 1.26 10.54 5.61
CA GLY A 182 0.99 9.72 6.79
C GLY A 182 -0.50 9.52 7.05
N PHE A 183 -1.28 10.59 6.98
CA PHE A 183 -2.74 10.52 7.08
C PHE A 183 -3.32 9.56 6.04
N ALA A 184 -2.88 9.69 4.78
CA ALA A 184 -3.27 8.80 3.71
C ALA A 184 -2.88 7.34 3.99
N ALA A 185 -1.66 7.14 4.46
CA ALA A 185 -1.10 5.83 4.77
C ALA A 185 -1.86 5.13 5.89
N ILE A 186 -2.43 5.85 6.86
CA ILE A 186 -3.27 5.23 7.90
C ILE A 186 -4.57 4.69 7.30
N LEU A 187 -5.27 5.51 6.49
CA LEU A 187 -6.57 5.13 5.93
C LEU A 187 -6.46 4.01 4.91
N LEU A 188 -5.60 4.17 3.91
CA LEU A 188 -5.31 3.15 2.91
C LEU A 188 -4.65 1.92 3.56
N GLY A 189 -3.70 2.18 4.47
CA GLY A 189 -3.17 1.30 5.51
C GLY A 189 -4.14 0.25 6.00
N ALA A 190 -5.06 0.76 6.80
CA ALA A 190 -6.10 0.00 7.47
C ALA A 190 -7.01 -0.71 6.46
N ALA A 191 -7.50 -0.01 5.42
CA ALA A 191 -8.40 -0.60 4.43
C ALA A 191 -7.78 -1.84 3.76
N CYS A 192 -6.56 -1.71 3.22
CA CYS A 192 -5.84 -2.82 2.60
C CYS A 192 -5.52 -3.94 3.60
N ALA A 193 -5.13 -3.61 4.84
CA ALA A 193 -4.86 -4.62 5.86
C ALA A 193 -6.12 -5.40 6.27
N LEU A 194 -7.27 -4.72 6.37
CA LEU A 194 -8.58 -5.35 6.62
C LEU A 194 -9.00 -6.25 5.45
N LEU A 195 -8.84 -5.80 4.22
CA LEU A 195 -9.12 -6.60 3.02
C LEU A 195 -8.21 -7.83 2.93
N ARG A 196 -6.93 -7.68 3.26
CA ARG A 196 -6.00 -8.80 3.35
C ARG A 196 -6.43 -9.84 4.37
N ARG A 197 -6.95 -9.40 5.53
CA ARG A 197 -7.51 -10.28 6.56
C ARG A 197 -8.78 -10.98 6.08
N LEU A 198 -9.69 -10.23 5.44
CA LEU A 198 -10.98 -10.74 4.98
C LEU A 198 -10.84 -11.78 3.86
N THR A 199 -9.93 -11.53 2.91
CA THR A 199 -9.81 -12.32 1.68
C THR A 199 -8.69 -13.36 1.72
N GLY A 200 -7.82 -13.30 2.73
CA GLY A 200 -6.67 -14.20 2.83
C GLY A 200 -5.58 -13.95 1.78
N GLY A 201 -5.62 -12.84 1.03
CA GLY A 201 -4.59 -12.55 0.03
C GLY A 201 -4.48 -11.09 -0.42
N VAL A 202 -3.56 -10.84 -1.34
CA VAL A 202 -3.13 -9.49 -1.76
C VAL A 202 -3.93 -8.91 -2.92
N LEU A 203 -4.79 -9.68 -3.60
CA LEU A 203 -5.50 -9.17 -4.79
C LEU A 203 -6.44 -8.01 -4.47
N ALA A 204 -7.26 -8.14 -3.42
CA ALA A 204 -8.16 -7.05 -3.02
C ALA A 204 -7.39 -5.79 -2.59
N PRO A 205 -6.35 -5.88 -1.72
CA PRO A 205 -5.46 -4.75 -1.43
C PRO A 205 -4.84 -4.12 -2.68
N MET A 206 -4.24 -4.92 -3.58
CA MET A 206 -3.61 -4.42 -4.82
C MET A 206 -4.61 -3.63 -5.68
N LEU A 207 -5.81 -4.17 -5.89
CA LEU A 207 -6.85 -3.49 -6.66
C LEU A 207 -7.37 -2.23 -5.97
N THR A 208 -7.44 -2.26 -4.63
CA THR A 208 -7.83 -1.08 -3.82
C THR A 208 -6.81 0.04 -4.02
N HIS A 209 -5.54 -0.26 -3.83
CA HIS A 209 -4.45 0.70 -3.98
C HIS A 209 -4.35 1.18 -5.43
N PHE A 210 -4.44 0.28 -6.41
CA PHE A 210 -4.46 0.61 -7.83
C PHE A 210 -5.55 1.64 -8.16
N CYS A 211 -6.81 1.35 -7.82
CA CYS A 211 -7.93 2.24 -8.12
C CYS A 211 -7.87 3.54 -7.31
N TRP A 212 -7.49 3.47 -6.03
CA TRP A 212 -7.31 4.67 -5.22
C TRP A 212 -6.20 5.57 -5.78
N GLY A 213 -5.06 5.00 -6.15
CA GLY A 213 -3.92 5.72 -6.73
C GLY A 213 -4.27 6.40 -8.05
N LEU A 214 -5.06 5.72 -8.91
CA LEU A 214 -5.62 6.34 -10.12
C LEU A 214 -6.49 7.55 -9.80
N VAL A 215 -7.37 7.46 -8.80
CA VAL A 215 -8.18 8.61 -8.38
C VAL A 215 -7.29 9.72 -7.85
N MET A 216 -6.27 9.41 -7.05
CA MET A 216 -5.37 10.43 -6.48
C MET A 216 -4.62 11.19 -7.57
N VAL A 217 -4.01 10.48 -8.52
CA VAL A 217 -3.21 11.11 -9.58
C VAL A 217 -4.07 11.83 -10.63
N LEU A 218 -5.30 11.37 -10.91
CA LEU A 218 -6.14 11.96 -11.95
C LEU A 218 -7.10 13.03 -11.44
N ALA A 219 -7.56 12.95 -10.19
CA ALA A 219 -8.59 13.85 -9.67
C ALA A 219 -8.04 14.94 -8.75
N LEU A 220 -7.01 14.66 -7.94
CA LEU A 220 -6.54 15.64 -6.96
C LEU A 220 -5.77 16.82 -7.58
N PRO A 221 -4.80 16.66 -8.52
CA PRO A 221 -4.08 17.81 -9.07
C PRO A 221 -5.02 18.92 -9.60
N PRO A 222 -6.03 18.61 -10.45
CA PRO A 222 -6.97 19.64 -10.91
C PRO A 222 -7.79 20.31 -9.80
N ILE A 223 -8.09 19.61 -8.69
CA ILE A 223 -8.84 20.17 -7.55
C ILE A 223 -7.99 21.20 -6.78
N PHE A 224 -6.68 20.96 -6.73
CA PHE A 224 -5.69 21.80 -6.04
C PHE A 224 -5.06 22.87 -6.96
N GLY A 225 -5.35 22.82 -8.27
CA GLY A 225 -4.85 23.80 -9.24
C GLY A 225 -3.40 23.59 -9.60
N VAL A 226 -2.93 22.34 -9.52
CA VAL A 226 -1.62 21.86 -9.96
C VAL A 226 -1.77 20.72 -10.95
#